data_AF-A0A422MCW1-F1
#
_entry.id   AF-A0A422MCW1-F1
#
_cell.length_a   1.000
_cell.length_b   1.000
_cell.length_c   1.000
_cell.angle_alpha   90.00
_cell.angle_beta   90.00
_cell.angle_gamma   90.00
#
_symmetry.space_group_name_H-M   'P 1'
#
loop_
_entity.id
_entity.type
_entity.pdbx_description
1 polymer ?
#
loop_
_entity_poly.entity_id
_entity_poly.type
_entity_poly.pdbx_seq_one_letter_code
_entity_poly.pdbx_strand_id
1 'polypeptide(L)'
;MRYHRENSEFIKNNQSYIDHDMRYIKQVTFLGRYSIISSNRENNKIGLFQLVMLALGSLIGSGWLFGSWEAAAVAGPAAILSWVIGGLIIGIIAYNYIELGTMFPESGGMSKYAQYSHGSLVGFIASWANWISLVTLLPIEAVAAVQYMASWPWQWASFTHGFWLMGVSHRRGCWWCLLSSLFLRYLTIGQSHY
;
A
#
# COMPACT_ATOMS: atom_id res chain seq x y z
N MET A 1 70.59 -7.31 23.12
CA MET A 1 69.95 -7.31 21.78
C MET A 1 69.08 -8.54 21.49
N ARG A 2 69.40 -9.76 21.99
CA ARG A 2 68.59 -10.98 21.76
C ARG A 2 67.19 -10.93 22.40
N TYR A 3 67.11 -10.50 23.66
CA TYR A 3 65.84 -10.37 24.41
C TYR A 3 64.78 -9.49 23.72
N HIS A 4 65.19 -8.35 23.13
CA HIS A 4 64.25 -7.48 22.42
C HIS A 4 63.67 -8.12 21.15
N ARG A 5 64.45 -8.97 20.47
CA ARG A 5 64.00 -9.63 19.24
C ARG A 5 62.97 -10.73 19.56
N GLU A 6 63.22 -11.50 20.59
CA GLU A 6 62.32 -12.57 21.05
C GLU A 6 60.98 -12.02 21.55
N ASN A 7 61.00 -10.92 22.31
CA ASN A 7 59.77 -10.24 22.72
C ASN A 7 59.00 -9.67 21.52
N SER A 8 59.70 -9.16 20.49
CA SER A 8 59.05 -8.65 19.27
C SER A 8 58.39 -9.75 18.43
N GLU A 9 58.97 -10.95 18.39
CA GLU A 9 58.37 -12.10 17.69
C GLU A 9 57.22 -12.72 18.47
N PHE A 10 57.32 -12.76 19.80
CA PHE A 10 56.22 -13.16 20.67
C PHE A 10 54.99 -12.25 20.46
N ILE A 11 55.20 -10.93 20.41
CA ILE A 11 54.12 -9.96 20.14
C ILE A 11 53.54 -10.14 18.73
N LYS A 12 54.38 -10.35 17.70
CA LYS A 12 53.91 -10.56 16.32
C LYS A 12 53.10 -11.85 16.17
N ASN A 13 53.54 -12.94 16.79
CA ASN A 13 52.83 -14.21 16.75
C ASN A 13 51.49 -14.07 17.48
N ASN A 14 51.47 -13.47 18.67
CA ASN A 14 50.23 -13.26 19.43
C ASN A 14 49.25 -12.33 18.67
N GLN A 15 49.74 -11.28 18.02
CA GLN A 15 48.90 -10.40 17.19
C GLN A 15 48.32 -11.14 15.97
N SER A 16 49.10 -12.01 15.33
CA SER A 16 48.62 -12.84 14.22
C SER A 16 47.52 -13.82 14.67
N TYR A 17 47.62 -14.40 15.87
CA TYR A 17 46.56 -15.23 16.44
C TYR A 17 45.29 -14.42 16.70
N ILE A 18 45.42 -13.23 17.28
CA ILE A 18 44.28 -12.33 17.53
C ILE A 18 43.62 -11.88 16.21
N ASP A 19 44.39 -11.56 15.18
CA ASP A 19 43.87 -11.15 13.86
C ASP A 19 43.22 -12.31 13.11
N HIS A 20 43.68 -13.54 13.33
CA HIS A 20 43.03 -14.74 12.81
C HIS A 20 41.66 -14.90 13.49
N ASP A 21 41.60 -14.96 14.83
CA ASP A 21 40.34 -15.12 15.57
C ASP A 21 39.33 -14.00 15.29
N MET A 22 39.80 -12.76 15.18
CA MET A 22 38.95 -11.62 14.79
C MET A 22 38.34 -11.76 13.39
N ARG A 23 39.02 -12.41 12.44
CA ARG A 23 38.47 -12.72 11.12
C ARG A 23 37.40 -13.80 11.21
N TYR A 24 37.60 -14.85 12.01
CA TYR A 24 36.57 -15.86 12.24
C TYR A 24 35.33 -15.25 12.90
N ILE A 25 35.50 -14.49 13.99
CA ILE A 25 34.38 -13.85 14.70
C ILE A 25 33.58 -12.94 13.77
N LYS A 26 34.24 -12.13 12.93
CA LYS A 26 33.56 -11.31 11.92
C LYS A 26 32.81 -12.17 10.90
N GLN A 27 33.41 -13.27 10.45
CA GLN A 27 32.78 -14.16 9.48
C GLN A 27 31.56 -14.90 10.06
N VAL A 28 31.64 -15.51 11.25
CA VAL A 28 30.46 -16.17 11.86
C VAL A 28 29.38 -15.16 12.24
N THR A 29 29.73 -13.96 12.72
CA THR A 29 28.74 -12.92 13.01
C THR A 29 28.04 -12.45 11.74
N PHE A 30 28.82 -12.25 10.65
CA PHE A 30 28.28 -11.89 9.34
C PHE A 30 27.37 -13.00 8.82
N LEU A 31 27.86 -14.25 8.72
CA LEU A 31 27.09 -15.38 8.22
C LEU A 31 25.83 -15.65 9.07
N GLY A 32 25.93 -15.55 10.39
CA GLY A 32 24.78 -15.60 11.30
C GLY A 32 23.75 -14.54 10.93
N ARG A 33 24.18 -13.30 10.71
CA ARG A 33 23.31 -12.22 10.25
C ARG A 33 22.66 -12.48 8.89
N TYR A 34 23.38 -13.05 7.92
CA TYR A 34 22.78 -13.41 6.61
C TYR A 34 21.75 -14.52 6.74
N SER A 35 22.04 -15.55 7.53
CA SER A 35 21.12 -16.67 7.72
C SER A 35 19.79 -16.22 8.33
N ILE A 36 19.83 -15.36 9.36
CA ILE A 36 18.65 -14.80 10.03
C ILE A 36 17.86 -13.88 9.10
N ILE A 37 18.54 -13.03 8.31
CA ILE A 37 17.87 -12.15 7.34
C ILE A 37 17.22 -12.96 6.22
N SER A 38 17.87 -14.04 5.76
CA SER A 38 17.34 -14.87 4.68
C SER A 38 16.10 -15.66 5.10
N SER A 39 16.07 -16.24 6.30
CA SER A 39 14.92 -17.03 6.77
C SER A 39 13.70 -16.13 7.02
N ASN A 40 13.90 -14.93 7.57
CA ASN A 40 12.81 -13.97 7.74
C ASN A 40 12.27 -13.45 6.40
N ARG A 41 13.10 -13.37 5.35
CA ARG A 41 12.65 -12.90 4.03
C ARG A 41 11.80 -13.93 3.30
N GLU A 42 11.99 -15.23 3.56
CA GLU A 42 11.19 -16.29 2.97
C GLU A 42 9.79 -16.35 3.58
N ASN A 43 9.67 -16.10 4.89
CA ASN A 43 8.39 -16.07 5.62
C ASN A 43 7.49 -14.87 5.29
N ASN A 44 8.01 -13.84 4.60
CA ASN A 44 7.28 -12.62 4.24
C ASN A 44 6.89 -12.56 2.75
N LYS A 45 6.84 -13.71 2.06
CA LYS A 45 6.41 -13.75 0.65
C LYS A 45 4.91 -14.02 0.58
N ILE A 46 4.17 -13.04 0.06
CA ILE A 46 2.74 -13.17 -0.21
C ILE A 46 2.55 -14.13 -1.39
N GLY A 47 1.80 -15.21 -1.18
CA GLY A 47 1.49 -16.18 -2.23
C GLY A 47 0.54 -15.59 -3.28
N LEU A 48 0.52 -16.15 -4.49
CA LEU A 48 -0.34 -15.68 -5.59
C LEU A 48 -1.82 -15.63 -5.18
N PHE A 49 -2.30 -16.68 -4.50
CA PHE A 49 -3.68 -16.72 -4.02
C PHE A 49 -3.98 -15.58 -3.03
N GLN A 50 -3.07 -15.33 -2.07
CA GLN A 50 -3.23 -14.23 -1.11
C GLN A 50 -3.22 -12.87 -1.80
N LEU A 51 -2.36 -12.69 -2.81
CA LEU A 51 -2.29 -11.49 -3.64
C LEU A 51 -3.58 -11.26 -4.43
N VAL A 52 -4.13 -12.31 -5.05
CA VAL A 52 -5.41 -12.22 -5.78
C VAL A 52 -6.56 -11.92 -4.82
N MET A 53 -6.63 -12.59 -3.66
CA MET A 53 -7.67 -12.32 -2.67
C MET A 53 -7.56 -10.90 -2.09
N LEU A 54 -6.34 -10.39 -1.87
CA LEU A 54 -6.11 -9.01 -1.46
C LEU A 54 -6.59 -8.02 -2.52
N ALA A 55 -6.23 -8.26 -3.79
CA ALA A 55 -6.68 -7.43 -4.91
C ALA A 55 -8.20 -7.45 -5.06
N LEU A 56 -8.83 -8.63 -5.00
CA LEU A 56 -10.29 -8.79 -5.03
C LEU A 56 -10.96 -8.06 -3.86
N GLY A 57 -10.42 -8.17 -2.65
CA GLY A 57 -10.92 -7.44 -1.49
C GLY A 57 -10.84 -5.92 -1.66
N SER A 58 -9.80 -5.42 -2.35
CA SER A 58 -9.66 -3.99 -2.65
C SER A 58 -10.59 -3.48 -3.75
N LEU A 59 -11.08 -4.38 -4.63
CA LEU A 59 -11.99 -4.05 -5.72
C LEU A 59 -13.46 -4.01 -5.27
N ILE A 60 -13.82 -4.79 -4.25
CA ILE A 60 -15.19 -4.86 -3.71
C ILE A 60 -15.38 -3.70 -2.73
N GLY A 61 -15.92 -2.59 -3.22
CA GLY A 61 -16.27 -1.40 -2.44
C GLY A 61 -17.67 -0.87 -2.75
N SER A 62 -18.00 0.30 -2.19
CA SER A 62 -19.30 0.94 -2.40
C SER A 62 -19.63 1.23 -3.87
N GLY A 63 -18.60 1.47 -4.70
CA GLY A 63 -18.74 1.85 -6.10
C GLY A 63 -19.41 0.79 -6.99
N TRP A 64 -19.28 -0.51 -6.68
CA TRP A 64 -19.94 -1.57 -7.45
C TRP A 64 -21.46 -1.49 -7.32
N LEU A 65 -21.95 -1.29 -6.10
CA LEU A 65 -23.37 -1.23 -5.78
C LEU A 65 -24.00 0.11 -6.21
N PHE A 66 -23.43 1.25 -5.83
CA PHE A 66 -24.00 2.55 -6.21
C PHE A 66 -23.84 2.84 -7.71
N GLY A 67 -22.74 2.41 -8.32
CA GLY A 67 -22.54 2.51 -9.76
C GLY A 67 -23.57 1.66 -10.53
N SER A 68 -23.86 0.44 -10.05
CA SER A 68 -24.90 -0.40 -10.65
C SER A 68 -26.30 0.19 -10.49
N TRP A 69 -26.62 0.74 -9.32
CA TRP A 69 -27.89 1.39 -9.03
C TRP A 69 -28.13 2.60 -9.94
N GLU A 70 -27.16 3.50 -10.05
CA GLU A 70 -27.27 4.70 -10.87
C GLU A 70 -27.33 4.35 -12.36
N ALA A 71 -26.48 3.42 -12.81
CA ALA A 71 -26.50 2.97 -14.21
C ALA A 71 -27.84 2.31 -14.57
N ALA A 72 -28.42 1.50 -13.67
CA ALA A 72 -29.72 0.90 -13.88
C ALA A 72 -30.86 1.93 -13.82
N ALA A 73 -30.78 2.93 -12.95
CA ALA A 73 -31.76 4.00 -12.86
C ALA A 73 -31.82 4.85 -14.15
N VAL A 74 -30.66 5.10 -14.78
CA VAL A 74 -30.57 5.92 -15.99
C VAL A 74 -30.83 5.10 -17.27
N ALA A 75 -30.24 3.91 -17.40
CA ALA A 75 -30.27 3.12 -18.65
C ALA A 75 -31.32 1.99 -18.63
N GLY A 76 -31.94 1.68 -17.49
CA GLY A 76 -32.88 0.56 -17.36
C GLY A 76 -32.21 -0.78 -17.66
N PRO A 77 -32.91 -1.73 -18.32
CA PRO A 77 -32.35 -3.06 -18.65
C PRO A 77 -31.09 -3.01 -19.52
N ALA A 78 -30.86 -1.91 -20.25
CA ALA A 78 -29.69 -1.73 -21.11
C ALA A 78 -28.39 -1.47 -20.31
N ALA A 79 -28.46 -1.26 -18.99
CA ALA A 79 -27.28 -1.07 -18.14
C ALA A 79 -26.28 -2.23 -18.20
N ILE A 80 -26.71 -3.44 -18.58
CA ILE A 80 -25.81 -4.58 -18.78
C ILE A 80 -24.76 -4.29 -19.87
N LEU A 81 -25.12 -3.53 -20.91
CA LEU A 81 -24.18 -3.15 -21.96
C LEU A 81 -23.06 -2.24 -21.44
N SER A 82 -23.36 -1.32 -20.52
CA SER A 82 -22.32 -0.47 -19.92
C SER A 82 -21.35 -1.27 -19.05
N TRP A 83 -21.80 -2.36 -18.41
CA TRP A 83 -20.92 -3.27 -17.68
C TRP A 83 -19.95 -4.00 -18.60
N VAL A 84 -20.41 -4.49 -19.75
CA VAL A 84 -19.57 -5.17 -20.73
C VAL A 84 -18.51 -4.22 -21.30
N ILE A 85 -18.93 -3.01 -21.69
CA ILE A 85 -18.01 -1.99 -22.23
C ILE A 85 -17.01 -1.53 -21.16
N GLY A 86 -17.47 -1.27 -19.93
CA GLY A 86 -16.60 -0.89 -18.82
C GLY A 86 -15.57 -1.97 -18.49
N GLY A 87 -15.99 -3.24 -18.45
CA GLY A 87 -15.10 -4.38 -18.24
C GLY A 87 -14.05 -4.51 -19.35
N LEU A 88 -14.44 -4.31 -20.61
CA LEU A 88 -13.51 -4.35 -21.74
C LEU A 88 -12.44 -3.25 -21.62
N ILE A 89 -12.85 -2.01 -21.32
CA ILE A 89 -11.93 -0.87 -21.18
C ILE A 89 -10.96 -1.10 -20.01
N ILE A 90 -11.47 -1.51 -18.84
CA ILE A 90 -10.63 -1.80 -17.67
C ILE A 90 -9.69 -2.98 -17.96
N GLY A 91 -10.14 -3.99 -18.71
CA GLY A 91 -9.32 -5.11 -19.14
C GLY A 91 -8.12 -4.69 -19.99
N ILE A 92 -8.32 -3.76 -20.93
CA ILE A 92 -7.23 -3.19 -21.74
C ILE A 92 -6.23 -2.43 -20.85
N ILE A 93 -6.72 -1.65 -19.89
CA ILE A 93 -5.85 -0.95 -18.93
C ILE A 93 -5.05 -1.99 -18.12
N ALA A 94 -5.70 -3.00 -17.55
CA ALA A 94 -5.05 -4.03 -16.77
C ALA A 94 -3.95 -4.77 -17.55
N TYR A 95 -4.19 -5.06 -18.82
CA TYR A 95 -3.19 -5.67 -19.71
C TYR A 95 -1.90 -4.83 -19.80
N ASN A 96 -2.03 -3.51 -20.00
CA ASN A 96 -0.87 -2.60 -20.02
C ASN A 96 -0.12 -2.59 -18.68
N TYR A 97 -0.84 -2.67 -17.55
CA TYR A 97 -0.20 -2.74 -16.23
C TYR A 97 0.56 -4.05 -16.00
N ILE A 98 0.09 -5.16 -16.55
CA ILE A 98 0.79 -6.44 -16.48
C ILE A 98 2.11 -6.36 -17.25
N GLU A 99 2.11 -5.82 -18.48
CA GLU A 99 3.33 -5.65 -19.26
C GLU A 99 4.35 -4.76 -18.54
N LEU A 100 3.90 -3.60 -18.03
CA LEU A 100 4.77 -2.69 -17.26
C LEU A 100 5.26 -3.32 -15.95
N GLY A 101 4.41 -4.06 -15.24
CA GLY A 101 4.75 -4.71 -13.98
C GLY A 101 5.74 -5.84 -14.13
N THR A 102 5.70 -6.58 -15.25
CA THR A 102 6.70 -7.62 -15.56
C THR A 102 8.03 -7.04 -16.03
N MET A 103 8.02 -5.89 -16.71
CA MET A 103 9.23 -5.22 -17.19
C MET A 103 9.99 -4.50 -16.08
N PHE A 104 9.27 -3.88 -15.13
CA PHE A 104 9.85 -3.11 -14.02
C PHE A 104 9.37 -3.65 -12.66
N PRO A 105 10.02 -4.68 -12.10
CA PRO A 105 9.66 -5.27 -10.81
C PRO A 105 10.17 -4.41 -9.63
N GLU A 106 9.85 -3.12 -9.64
CA GLU A 106 10.19 -2.17 -8.58
C GLU A 106 8.97 -1.80 -7.71
N SER A 107 9.20 -1.66 -6.41
CA SER A 107 8.19 -1.21 -5.45
C SER A 107 7.90 0.28 -5.63
N GLY A 108 6.68 0.62 -6.05
CA GLY A 108 6.23 2.01 -6.16
C GLY A 108 5.04 2.26 -7.09
N GLY A 109 4.63 1.27 -7.87
CA GLY A 109 3.36 1.30 -8.61
C GLY A 109 3.26 2.44 -9.64
N MET A 110 2.04 2.95 -9.85
CA MET A 110 1.71 3.88 -10.94
C MET A 110 2.56 5.17 -10.95
N SER A 111 2.95 5.68 -9.78
CA SER A 111 3.75 6.89 -9.69
C SER A 111 5.19 6.73 -10.20
N LYS A 112 5.75 5.52 -10.08
CA LYS A 112 7.08 5.20 -10.64
C LYS A 112 7.03 5.06 -12.15
N TYR A 113 5.97 4.48 -12.71
CA TYR A 113 5.79 4.38 -14.17
C TYR A 113 5.71 5.77 -14.83
N ALA A 114 5.05 6.73 -14.17
CA ALA A 114 5.04 8.13 -14.62
C ALA A 114 6.43 8.79 -14.53
N GLN A 115 7.24 8.41 -13.54
CA GLN A 115 8.60 8.92 -13.38
C GLN A 115 9.56 8.42 -14.48
N TYR A 116 9.46 7.14 -14.87
CA TYR A 116 10.32 6.59 -15.93
C TYR A 116 10.04 7.16 -17.31
N SER A 117 8.78 7.51 -17.60
CA SER A 117 8.39 8.02 -18.91
C SER A 117 8.63 9.53 -19.08
N HIS A 118 8.32 10.35 -18.06
CA HIS A 118 8.28 11.81 -18.20
C HIS A 118 9.19 12.56 -17.20
N GLY A 119 10.02 11.84 -16.43
CA GLY A 119 10.97 12.42 -15.50
C GLY A 119 10.40 12.69 -14.09
N SER A 120 11.23 13.25 -13.22
CA SER A 120 10.96 13.38 -11.78
C SER A 120 9.77 14.28 -11.45
N LEU A 121 9.54 15.35 -12.21
CA LEU A 121 8.45 16.31 -11.95
C LEU A 121 7.07 15.69 -12.21
N VAL A 122 6.90 14.96 -13.31
CA VAL A 122 5.64 14.27 -13.62
C VAL A 122 5.42 13.09 -12.67
N GLY A 123 6.48 12.37 -12.29
CA GLY A 123 6.41 11.36 -11.23
C GLY A 123 5.93 11.94 -9.89
N PHE A 124 6.38 13.15 -9.53
CA PHE A 124 5.92 13.85 -8.32
C PHE A 124 4.45 14.22 -8.40
N ILE A 125 3.99 14.82 -9.51
CA ILE A 125 2.59 15.18 -9.72
C ILE A 125 1.70 13.92 -9.70
N ALA A 126 2.11 12.85 -10.37
CA ALA A 126 1.38 11.57 -10.38
C ALA A 126 1.29 10.95 -8.98
N SER A 127 2.36 11.04 -8.19
CA SER A 127 2.36 10.60 -6.79
C SER A 127 1.36 11.40 -5.94
N TRP A 128 1.33 12.72 -6.13
CA TRP A 128 0.38 13.60 -5.44
C TRP A 128 -1.06 13.36 -5.86
N ALA A 129 -1.31 13.19 -7.17
CA ALA A 129 -2.65 12.86 -7.68
C ALA A 129 -3.15 11.51 -7.12
N ASN A 130 -2.28 10.49 -7.12
CA ASN A 130 -2.58 9.21 -6.51
C ASN A 130 -2.88 9.35 -5.01
N TRP A 131 -2.11 10.16 -4.29
CA TRP A 131 -2.34 10.43 -2.88
C TRP A 131 -3.70 11.10 -2.62
N ILE A 132 -4.05 12.13 -3.39
CA ILE A 132 -5.35 12.82 -3.28
C ILE A 132 -6.51 11.86 -3.59
N SER A 133 -6.36 11.01 -4.61
CA SER A 133 -7.36 10.00 -4.96
C SER A 133 -7.62 9.04 -3.79
N LEU A 134 -6.56 8.53 -3.15
CA LEU A 134 -6.67 7.67 -1.98
C LEU A 134 -7.30 8.37 -0.77
N VAL A 135 -6.99 9.66 -0.54
CA VAL A 135 -7.61 10.45 0.54
C VAL A 135 -9.10 10.66 0.29
N THR A 136 -9.51 10.84 -0.96
CA THR A 136 -10.91 11.01 -1.35
C THR A 136 -11.70 9.70 -1.31
N LEU A 137 -11.02 8.56 -1.37
CA LEU A 137 -11.67 7.24 -1.32
C LEU A 137 -12.28 6.93 0.06
N LEU A 138 -11.61 7.31 1.14
CA LEU A 138 -12.10 7.09 2.52
C LEU A 138 -13.46 7.75 2.84
N PRO A 139 -13.68 9.05 2.56
CA PRO A 139 -14.96 9.68 2.83
C PRO A 139 -16.09 9.11 1.96
N ILE A 140 -15.81 8.66 0.73
CA ILE A 140 -16.86 8.09 -0.13
C ILE A 140 -17.42 6.79 0.45
N GLU A 141 -16.54 5.93 0.99
CA GLU A 141 -16.94 4.68 1.65
C GLU A 141 -17.71 4.95 2.96
N ALA A 142 -17.37 6.01 3.68
CA ALA A 142 -18.12 6.43 4.88
C ALA A 142 -19.53 6.92 4.53
N VAL A 143 -19.68 7.76 3.50
CA VAL A 143 -21.00 8.23 3.04
C VAL A 143 -21.84 7.05 2.53
N ALA A 144 -21.23 6.17 1.75
CA ALA A 144 -21.84 4.91 1.31
C ALA A 144 -22.36 4.06 2.47
N ALA A 145 -21.55 3.84 3.51
CA ALA A 145 -21.96 3.07 4.68
C ALA A 145 -23.18 3.70 5.39
N VAL A 146 -23.21 5.03 5.51
CA VAL A 146 -24.36 5.74 6.09
C VAL A 146 -25.60 5.61 5.19
N GLN A 147 -25.43 5.68 3.87
CA GLN A 147 -26.52 5.47 2.91
C GLN A 147 -27.14 4.08 3.06
N TYR A 148 -26.31 3.04 3.25
CA TYR A 148 -26.81 1.68 3.51
C TYR A 148 -27.55 1.59 4.83
N MET A 149 -26.96 2.11 5.92
CA MET A 149 -27.59 2.07 7.24
C MET A 149 -28.91 2.84 7.30
N ALA A 150 -29.05 3.91 6.52
CA ALA A 150 -30.27 4.69 6.41
C ALA A 150 -31.42 3.92 5.73
N SER A 151 -31.17 2.79 5.08
CA SER A 151 -32.24 1.92 4.56
C SER A 151 -32.79 0.94 5.60
N TRP A 152 -32.17 0.85 6.78
CA TRP A 152 -32.53 -0.15 7.78
C TRP A 152 -33.70 0.28 8.68
N PRO A 153 -34.64 -0.64 9.00
CA PRO A 153 -35.85 -0.31 9.76
C PRO A 153 -35.65 -0.22 11.29
N TRP A 154 -34.41 -0.28 11.80
CA TRP A 154 -34.13 -0.34 13.23
C TRP A 154 -34.02 1.05 13.87
N GLN A 155 -34.61 1.22 15.06
CA GLN A 155 -34.62 2.52 15.78
C GLN A 155 -33.22 3.05 16.13
N TRP A 156 -32.25 2.16 16.39
CA TRP A 156 -30.87 2.55 16.65
C TRP A 156 -30.19 3.14 15.41
N ALA A 157 -30.66 2.82 14.21
CA ALA A 157 -30.14 3.38 12.96
C ALA A 157 -30.76 4.74 12.62
N SER A 158 -31.74 5.23 13.40
CA SER A 158 -32.47 6.47 13.09
C SER A 158 -31.58 7.72 13.01
N PHE A 159 -30.43 7.74 13.70
CA PHE A 159 -29.45 8.83 13.61
C PHE A 159 -28.88 9.02 12.19
N THR A 160 -28.85 7.95 11.39
CA THR A 160 -28.30 7.97 10.02
C THR A 160 -29.20 8.74 9.04
N HIS A 161 -30.52 8.74 9.25
CA HIS A 161 -31.45 9.53 8.44
C HIS A 161 -31.20 11.04 8.60
N GLY A 162 -30.85 11.49 9.82
CA GLY A 162 -30.48 12.88 10.08
C GLY A 162 -29.16 13.27 9.42
N PHE A 163 -28.20 12.34 9.37
CA PHE A 163 -26.92 12.54 8.68
C PHE A 163 -27.08 12.61 7.16
N TRP A 164 -28.01 11.87 6.57
CA TRP A 164 -28.32 11.96 5.14
C TRP A 164 -28.90 13.33 4.75
N LEU A 165 -29.82 13.86 5.55
CA LEU A 165 -30.47 15.16 5.32
C LEU A 165 -29.56 16.37 5.65
N MET A 166 -28.63 16.25 6.60
CA MET A 166 -27.71 17.33 6.99
C MET A 166 -26.30 17.24 6.36
N GLY A 167 -25.88 16.06 5.88
CA GLY A 167 -24.47 15.74 5.61
C GLY A 167 -23.98 15.95 4.18
N VAL A 168 -24.86 16.01 3.18
CA VAL A 168 -24.45 16.19 1.76
C VAL A 168 -24.45 17.67 1.34
N SER A 169 -25.24 18.53 1.99
CA SER A 169 -25.35 19.96 1.62
C SER A 169 -24.49 20.92 2.43
N HIS A 170 -24.03 20.55 3.64
CA HIS A 170 -23.30 21.49 4.49
C HIS A 170 -21.79 21.40 4.29
N ARG A 171 -21.19 22.53 3.87
CA ARG A 171 -19.75 22.74 3.63
C ARG A 171 -18.84 22.20 4.75
N ARG A 172 -19.33 21.96 5.97
CA ARG A 172 -18.58 21.44 7.14
C ARG A 172 -18.37 19.92 7.14
N GLY A 173 -19.27 19.13 6.52
CA GLY A 173 -19.18 17.66 6.51
C GLY A 173 -17.96 17.16 5.74
N CYS A 174 -17.72 17.71 4.55
CA CYS A 174 -16.56 17.38 3.72
C CYS A 174 -15.23 17.69 4.42
N TRP A 175 -15.14 18.80 5.16
CA TRP A 175 -13.94 19.13 5.94
C TRP A 175 -13.71 18.17 7.10
N TRP A 176 -14.78 17.72 7.76
CA TRP A 176 -14.67 16.76 8.85
C TRP A 176 -14.22 15.38 8.35
N CYS A 177 -14.73 14.93 7.21
CA CYS A 177 -14.29 13.66 6.62
C CYS A 177 -12.86 13.73 6.05
N LEU A 178 -12.45 14.89 5.49
CA LEU A 178 -11.05 15.12 5.10
C LEU A 178 -10.12 15.12 6.32
N LEU A 179 -10.49 15.81 7.41
CA LEU A 179 -9.71 15.85 8.64
C LEU A 179 -9.63 14.48 9.32
N SER A 180 -10.72 13.72 9.36
CA SER A 180 -10.72 12.37 9.94
C SER A 180 -9.89 11.39 9.11
N SER A 181 -9.93 11.49 7.78
CA SER A 181 -9.10 10.66 6.89
C SER A 181 -7.60 10.98 7.02
N LEU A 182 -7.24 12.25 7.16
CA LEU A 182 -5.87 12.69 7.45
C LEU A 182 -5.39 12.22 8.84
N PHE A 183 -6.26 12.28 9.85
CA PHE A 183 -5.94 11.86 11.21
C PHE A 183 -5.74 10.34 11.33
N LEU A 184 -6.62 9.54 10.73
CA LEU A 184 -6.49 8.07 10.69
C LEU A 184 -5.18 7.66 10.01
N ARG A 185 -4.76 8.39 8.96
CA ARG A 185 -3.53 8.09 8.24
C ARG A 185 -2.28 8.62 8.92
N TYR A 186 -2.35 9.71 9.69
CA TYR A 186 -1.28 10.13 10.61
C TYR A 186 -0.98 9.03 11.64
N LEU A 187 -2.02 8.38 12.17
CA LEU A 187 -1.87 7.24 13.09
C LEU A 187 -1.25 6.01 12.41
N THR A 188 -1.57 5.74 11.14
CA THR A 188 -0.94 4.64 10.39
C THR A 188 0.53 4.93 10.04
N ILE A 189 0.86 6.17 9.69
CA ILE A 189 2.25 6.58 9.36
C ILE A 189 3.14 6.52 10.62
N GLY A 190 2.59 6.80 11.81
CA GLY A 190 3.31 6.65 13.08
C GLY A 190 3.71 5.20 13.44
N GLN A 191 3.12 4.21 12.78
CA GLN A 191 3.42 2.78 13.00
C GLN A 191 4.48 2.23 12.02
N SER A 192 4.95 3.02 11.05
CA SER A 192 5.94 2.60 10.04
C SER A 192 7.40 2.70 10.50
N HIS A 193 7.66 3.09 11.75
CA HIS A 193 9.01 3.36 12.27
C HIS A 193 9.47 2.41 13.39
N TYR A 194 8.86 1.23 13.51
CA TYR A 194 9.35 0.16 14.40
C TYR A 194 9.39 -1.18 13.67
#